data_AF-A0A2V6MGN8-F1
#
_entry.id   AF-A0A2V6MGN8-F1
#
_cell.length_a   1.000
_cell.length_b   1.000
_cell.length_c   1.000
_cell.angle_alpha   90.00
_cell.angle_beta   90.00
_cell.angle_gamma   90.00
#
_symmetry.space_group_name_H-M   'P 1'
#
loop_
_entity.id
_entity.type
_entity.pdbx_description
1 polymer ?
#
loop_
_entity_poly.entity_id
_entity_poly.type
_entity_poly.pdbx_seq_one_letter_code
_entity_poly.pdbx_strand_id
1 'polypeptide(L)'
;MTVRGAPSSERNSITVNYDGLIDDVAVDDVVLLDNGLMQVRVLAKEDNRIRTVVLTAGTLGSRRHINLPGVHVNLPALTEKDLADVALGVELGVDFVALSFARKKEDLEELRQVLQKSGSTAQVVAKIESQSAVREIDDMIAAADIILIARGDLGIECPMEELPIIQRRIVKRCLRLGKPVVVGRSDDRAPRRMTATMANQIHDPSTRCFKSIFAKGL
;
A
#
# COMPACT_ATOMS: atom_id res chain seq x y z
N MET A 1 -1.47 -14.91 -17.67
CA MET A 1 -2.35 -14.39 -16.59
C MET A 1 -3.72 -14.10 -17.20
N THR A 2 -4.81 -14.33 -16.47
CA THR A 2 -6.19 -14.05 -16.92
C THR A 2 -6.86 -13.06 -15.97
N VAL A 3 -7.68 -12.16 -16.53
CA VAL A 3 -8.47 -11.15 -15.80
C VAL A 3 -9.93 -11.23 -16.24
N ARG A 4 -10.85 -10.55 -15.55
CA ARG A 4 -12.28 -10.43 -15.95
C ARG A 4 -12.96 -11.79 -16.16
N GLY A 5 -12.59 -12.77 -15.33
CA GLY A 5 -13.13 -14.13 -15.40
C GLY A 5 -12.73 -14.94 -16.64
N ALA A 6 -11.74 -14.50 -17.42
CA ALA A 6 -11.31 -15.25 -18.60
C ALA A 6 -10.81 -16.66 -18.22
N PRO A 7 -11.26 -17.73 -18.91
CA PRO A 7 -10.97 -19.10 -18.52
C PRO A 7 -9.50 -19.45 -18.71
N SER A 8 -8.92 -20.26 -17.83
CA SER A 8 -7.57 -20.80 -18.01
C SER A 8 -7.53 -21.75 -19.21
N SER A 9 -6.81 -21.39 -20.28
CA SER A 9 -6.63 -22.24 -21.47
C SER A 9 -5.31 -22.99 -21.48
N GLU A 10 -4.40 -22.68 -20.54
CA GLU A 10 -3.06 -23.27 -20.46
C GLU A 10 -2.78 -23.89 -19.09
N ARG A 11 -1.93 -24.93 -19.08
CA ARG A 11 -1.50 -25.64 -17.87
C ARG A 11 -0.89 -24.70 -16.82
N ASN A 12 -0.14 -23.68 -17.27
CA ASN A 12 0.51 -22.70 -16.40
C ASN A 12 -0.19 -21.35 -16.52
N SER A 13 -1.41 -21.25 -15.97
CA SER A 13 -2.18 -20.01 -15.97
C SER A 13 -2.56 -19.60 -14.54
N ILE A 14 -2.59 -18.29 -14.33
CA ILE A 14 -2.96 -17.67 -13.05
C ILE A 14 -4.08 -16.66 -13.29
N THR A 15 -5.11 -16.74 -12.45
CA THR A 15 -6.24 -15.80 -12.44
C THR A 15 -5.94 -14.68 -11.46
N VAL A 16 -6.21 -13.44 -11.87
CA VAL A 16 -6.00 -12.25 -11.05
C VAL A 16 -7.33 -11.62 -10.68
N ASN A 17 -7.47 -11.25 -9.41
CA ASN A 17 -8.67 -10.60 -8.85
C ASN A 17 -8.68 -9.08 -9.08
N TYR A 18 -8.02 -8.60 -10.14
CA TYR A 18 -8.02 -7.21 -10.54
C TYR A 18 -8.27 -7.10 -12.04
N ASP A 19 -9.49 -6.72 -12.38
CA ASP A 19 -9.98 -6.66 -13.76
C ASP A 19 -9.30 -5.56 -14.59
N GLY A 20 -8.84 -4.49 -13.93
CA GLY A 20 -8.10 -3.39 -14.56
C GLY A 20 -6.63 -3.71 -14.85
N LEU A 21 -6.10 -4.85 -14.38
CA LEU A 21 -4.69 -5.21 -14.57
C LEU A 21 -4.29 -5.16 -16.05
N ILE A 22 -5.17 -5.65 -16.94
CA ILE A 22 -4.90 -5.64 -18.37
C ILE A 22 -4.88 -4.23 -18.94
N ASP A 23 -5.54 -3.24 -18.34
CA ASP A 23 -5.49 -1.87 -18.85
C ASP A 23 -4.23 -1.16 -18.34
N ASP A 24 -3.82 -1.47 -17.11
CA ASP A 24 -2.73 -0.79 -16.42
C ASP A 24 -1.33 -1.22 -16.88
N VAL A 25 -1.13 -2.50 -17.24
CA VAL A 25 0.20 -3.00 -17.66
C VAL A 25 0.46 -2.78 -19.15
N ALA A 26 1.69 -2.40 -19.49
CA ALA A 26 2.22 -2.34 -20.84
C ALA A 26 3.00 -3.61 -21.21
N VAL A 27 3.28 -3.78 -22.51
CA VAL A 27 4.27 -4.78 -22.96
C VAL A 27 5.63 -4.40 -22.38
N ASP A 28 6.43 -5.40 -22.03
CA ASP A 28 7.72 -5.30 -21.32
C ASP A 28 7.67 -4.92 -19.84
N ASP A 29 6.50 -4.58 -19.28
CA ASP A 29 6.38 -4.38 -17.83
C ASP A 29 6.71 -5.67 -17.06
N VAL A 30 7.32 -5.49 -15.90
CA VAL A 30 7.64 -6.58 -14.97
C VAL A 30 6.54 -6.66 -13.92
N VAL A 31 5.95 -7.84 -13.80
CA VAL A 31 4.96 -8.17 -12.78
C VAL A 31 5.63 -9.07 -11.75
N LEU A 32 5.61 -8.62 -10.50
CA LEU A 32 6.14 -9.35 -9.36
C LEU A 32 5.04 -10.18 -8.72
N LEU A 33 5.33 -11.43 -8.43
CA LEU A 33 4.43 -12.38 -7.79
C LEU A 33 5.00 -12.84 -6.46
N ASP A 34 4.13 -12.96 -5.46
CA ASP A 34 4.48 -13.42 -4.10
C ASP A 34 5.64 -12.59 -3.50
N ASN A 35 5.44 -11.27 -3.42
CA ASN A 35 6.41 -10.30 -2.89
C ASN A 35 7.77 -10.32 -3.62
N GLY A 36 7.75 -10.55 -4.94
CA GLY A 36 8.94 -10.56 -5.79
C GLY A 36 9.73 -11.86 -5.81
N LEU A 37 9.24 -12.94 -5.15
CA LEU A 37 9.86 -14.27 -5.23
C LEU A 37 9.83 -14.84 -6.66
N MET A 38 8.80 -14.50 -7.43
CA MET A 38 8.69 -14.86 -8.83
C MET A 38 8.47 -13.59 -9.65
N GLN A 39 9.11 -13.51 -10.82
CA GLN A 39 9.01 -12.35 -11.71
C GLN A 39 8.61 -12.82 -13.10
N VAL A 40 7.67 -12.10 -13.70
CA VAL A 40 7.27 -12.34 -15.08
C VAL A 40 7.27 -11.02 -15.85
N ARG A 41 7.62 -11.08 -17.14
CA ARG A 41 7.56 -9.92 -18.04
C ARG A 41 6.41 -10.06 -19.01
N VAL A 42 5.66 -8.98 -19.21
CA VAL A 42 4.54 -8.95 -20.17
C VAL A 42 5.07 -9.03 -21.59
N LEU A 43 4.57 -9.99 -22.37
CA LEU A 43 4.90 -10.15 -23.79
C LEU A 43 3.79 -9.61 -24.70
N ALA A 44 2.53 -9.87 -24.36
CA ALA A 44 1.37 -9.51 -25.17
C ALA A 44 0.09 -9.47 -24.35
N LYS A 45 -0.93 -8.78 -24.87
CA LYS A 45 -2.25 -8.59 -24.26
C LYS A 45 -3.33 -8.93 -25.29
N GLU A 46 -4.16 -9.93 -25.01
CA GLU A 46 -5.15 -10.48 -25.95
C GLU A 46 -6.39 -10.96 -25.18
N ASP A 47 -7.60 -10.51 -25.52
CA ASP A 47 -8.88 -11.04 -25.00
C ASP A 47 -8.92 -11.32 -23.49
N ASN A 48 -8.60 -10.31 -22.67
CA ASN A 48 -8.52 -10.42 -21.20
C ASN A 48 -7.46 -11.41 -20.68
N ARG A 49 -6.45 -11.69 -21.50
CA ARG A 49 -5.26 -12.48 -21.17
C ARG A 49 -4.01 -11.62 -21.32
N ILE A 50 -3.10 -11.79 -20.39
CA ILE A 50 -1.76 -11.20 -20.44
C ILE A 50 -0.80 -12.36 -20.58
N ARG A 51 -0.16 -12.47 -21.74
CA ARG A 51 0.90 -13.45 -21.97
C ARG A 51 2.17 -12.91 -21.36
N THR A 52 2.84 -13.73 -20.57
CA THR A 52 4.05 -13.34 -19.86
C THR A 52 5.14 -14.40 -20.05
N VAL A 53 6.39 -14.00 -19.89
CA VAL A 53 7.53 -14.90 -19.77
C VAL A 53 8.08 -14.86 -18.35
N VAL A 54 8.41 -16.02 -17.79
CA VAL A 54 9.03 -16.12 -16.47
C VAL A 54 10.47 -15.63 -16.56
N LEU A 55 10.80 -14.60 -15.79
CA LEU A 55 12.17 -14.10 -15.63
C LEU A 55 12.86 -14.81 -14.46
N THR A 56 12.14 -14.97 -13.35
CA THR A 56 12.63 -15.65 -12.16
C THR A 56 11.64 -16.74 -11.80
N ALA A 57 12.08 -18.00 -11.87
CA ALA A 57 11.24 -19.14 -11.54
C ALA A 57 11.00 -19.23 -10.02
N GLY A 58 9.81 -19.67 -9.65
CA GLY A 58 9.43 -19.86 -8.26
C GLY A 58 8.17 -20.73 -8.15
N THR A 59 7.78 -21.04 -6.92
CA THR A 59 6.55 -21.76 -6.62
C THR A 59 5.48 -20.77 -6.22
N LEU A 60 4.38 -20.71 -6.98
CA LEU A 60 3.26 -19.85 -6.64
C LEU A 60 2.18 -20.62 -5.89
N GLY A 61 1.86 -20.17 -4.68
CA GLY A 61 0.70 -20.67 -3.93
C GLY A 61 -0.62 -20.02 -4.35
N SER A 62 -1.71 -20.33 -3.64
CA SER A 62 -2.99 -19.64 -3.83
C SER A 62 -3.01 -18.28 -3.13
N ARG A 63 -3.77 -17.32 -3.68
CA ARG A 63 -4.01 -15.96 -3.12
C ARG A 63 -2.71 -15.21 -2.77
N ARG A 64 -1.76 -15.18 -3.71
CA ARG A 64 -0.51 -14.42 -3.57
C ARG A 64 -0.66 -13.01 -4.12
N HIS A 65 0.04 -12.08 -3.50
CA HIS A 65 0.05 -10.68 -3.91
C HIS A 65 0.75 -10.51 -5.27
N ILE A 66 0.27 -9.51 -6.01
CA ILE A 66 0.83 -9.07 -7.27
C ILE A 66 1.27 -7.62 -7.08
N ASN A 67 2.53 -7.34 -7.38
CA ASN A 67 3.06 -5.98 -7.37
C ASN A 67 3.47 -5.58 -8.79
N LEU A 68 3.27 -4.31 -9.12
CA LEU A 68 3.50 -3.75 -10.46
C LEU A 68 4.43 -2.54 -10.34
N PRO A 69 5.74 -2.76 -10.10
CA PRO A 69 6.67 -1.67 -9.85
C PRO A 69 6.67 -0.66 -10.99
N GLY A 70 6.44 0.61 -10.65
CA GLY A 70 6.45 1.70 -11.63
C GLY A 70 5.17 1.83 -12.47
N VAL A 71 4.23 0.88 -12.38
CA VAL A 71 2.95 0.94 -13.10
C VAL A 71 1.95 1.76 -12.29
N HIS A 72 1.20 2.62 -12.98
CA HIS A 72 0.10 3.35 -12.35
C HIS A 72 -1.12 2.46 -12.26
N VAL A 73 -1.43 1.99 -11.05
CA VAL A 73 -2.59 1.12 -10.82
C VAL A 73 -3.84 1.96 -10.60
N ASN A 74 -4.88 1.74 -11.40
CA ASN A 74 -6.14 2.47 -11.32
C ASN A 74 -7.18 1.74 -10.44
N LEU A 75 -6.83 1.60 -9.17
CA LEU A 75 -7.75 1.11 -8.12
C LEU A 75 -8.37 2.27 -7.35
N PRO A 76 -9.61 2.14 -6.83
CA PRO A 76 -10.15 3.10 -5.88
C PRO A 76 -9.27 3.15 -4.62
N ALA A 77 -9.22 4.30 -3.95
CA ALA A 77 -8.46 4.46 -2.71
C ALA A 77 -9.02 3.60 -1.57
N LEU A 78 -10.35 3.43 -1.55
CA LEU A 78 -11.08 2.63 -0.59
C LEU A 78 -11.94 1.61 -1.32
N THR A 79 -11.79 0.34 -0.98
CA THR A 79 -12.69 -0.73 -1.44
C THR A 79 -13.93 -0.81 -0.56
N GLU A 80 -14.97 -1.51 -1.01
CA GLU A 80 -16.16 -1.79 -0.18
C GLU A 80 -15.80 -2.46 1.15
N LYS A 81 -14.80 -3.35 1.13
CA LYS A 81 -14.26 -3.98 2.31
C LYS A 81 -13.60 -2.96 3.24
N ASP A 82 -12.79 -2.04 2.69
CA ASP A 82 -12.13 -1.02 3.51
C ASP A 82 -13.14 -0.08 4.16
N LEU A 83 -14.24 0.26 3.47
CA LEU A 83 -15.33 1.03 4.04
C LEU A 83 -16.02 0.29 5.21
N ALA A 84 -16.23 -1.01 5.07
CA ALA A 84 -16.78 -1.85 6.14
C ALA A 84 -15.81 -1.95 7.34
N ASP A 85 -14.51 -2.12 7.07
CA ASP A 85 -13.47 -2.15 8.10
C ASP A 85 -13.41 -0.79 8.82
N VAL A 86 -13.45 0.33 8.09
CA VAL A 86 -13.49 1.68 8.67
C VAL A 86 -14.72 1.86 9.56
N ALA A 87 -15.92 1.46 9.10
CA ALA A 87 -17.15 1.55 9.89
C ALA A 87 -17.02 0.80 11.23
N LEU A 88 -16.51 -0.43 11.19
CA LEU A 88 -16.23 -1.21 12.40
C LEU A 88 -15.21 -0.50 13.32
N GLY A 89 -14.18 0.13 12.74
CA GLY A 89 -13.22 0.91 13.52
C GLY A 89 -13.82 2.09 14.24
N VAL A 90 -14.74 2.79 13.58
CA VAL A 90 -15.49 3.88 14.20
C VAL A 90 -16.32 3.37 15.37
N GLU A 91 -17.04 2.25 15.19
CA GLU A 91 -17.81 1.61 16.29
C GLU A 91 -16.92 1.22 17.48
N LEU A 92 -15.70 0.77 17.22
CA LEU A 92 -14.73 0.37 18.25
C LEU A 92 -13.98 1.54 18.89
N GLY A 93 -14.17 2.77 18.39
CA GLY A 93 -13.53 3.98 18.86
C GLY A 93 -12.01 3.96 18.67
N VAL A 94 -11.54 3.58 17.48
CA VAL A 94 -10.10 3.57 17.16
C VAL A 94 -9.54 5.00 17.09
N ASP A 95 -8.32 5.19 17.59
CA ASP A 95 -7.64 6.49 17.55
C ASP A 95 -7.02 6.79 16.18
N PHE A 96 -6.71 5.75 15.40
CA PHE A 96 -6.00 5.86 14.13
C PHE A 96 -6.58 4.92 13.08
N VAL A 97 -6.66 5.40 11.83
CA VAL A 97 -6.96 4.58 10.67
C VAL A 97 -5.85 4.74 9.65
N ALA A 98 -5.23 3.63 9.26
CA ALA A 98 -4.13 3.62 8.32
C ALA A 98 -4.62 3.25 6.91
N LEU A 99 -4.38 4.14 5.94
CA LEU A 99 -4.66 3.87 4.54
C LEU A 99 -3.45 3.19 3.89
N SER A 100 -3.62 1.93 3.51
CA SER A 100 -2.64 1.20 2.69
C SER A 100 -2.71 1.65 1.24
N PHE A 101 -1.58 1.57 0.54
CA PHE A 101 -1.39 1.91 -0.86
C PHE A 101 -1.93 3.30 -1.22
N ALA A 102 -1.83 4.25 -0.29
CA ALA A 102 -2.17 5.63 -0.54
C ALA A 102 -1.19 6.22 -1.59
N ARG A 103 -1.70 6.68 -2.72
CA ARG A 103 -0.88 7.10 -3.88
C ARG A 103 -0.83 8.61 -4.05
N LYS A 104 -1.88 9.30 -3.62
CA LYS A 104 -2.07 10.74 -3.78
C LYS A 104 -2.86 11.31 -2.61
N LYS A 105 -2.85 12.63 -2.47
CA LYS A 105 -3.51 13.35 -1.39
C LYS A 105 -5.03 13.09 -1.35
N GLU A 106 -5.67 12.98 -2.51
CA GLU A 106 -7.11 12.77 -2.61
C GLU A 106 -7.55 11.45 -1.96
N ASP A 107 -6.70 10.42 -1.99
CA ASP A 107 -6.97 9.13 -1.33
C ASP A 107 -7.13 9.31 0.19
N LEU A 108 -6.30 10.18 0.80
CA LEU A 108 -6.34 10.48 2.22
C LEU A 108 -7.51 11.40 2.59
N GLU A 109 -7.85 12.34 1.70
CA GLU A 109 -9.02 13.20 1.87
C GLU A 109 -10.32 12.41 1.80
N GLU A 110 -10.42 11.42 0.90
CA GLU A 110 -11.55 10.51 0.81
C GLU A 110 -11.75 9.74 2.12
N LEU A 111 -10.69 9.12 2.66
CA LEU A 111 -10.74 8.46 3.97
C LEU A 111 -11.17 9.42 5.08
N ARG A 112 -10.61 10.64 5.09
CA ARG A 112 -10.97 11.65 6.08
C ARG A 112 -12.45 12.02 6.01
N GLN A 113 -13.01 12.17 4.81
CA GLN A 113 -14.43 12.44 4.62
C GLN A 113 -15.30 11.29 5.13
N VAL A 114 -14.90 10.03 4.89
CA VAL A 114 -15.62 8.85 5.42
C VAL A 114 -15.63 8.87 6.94
N LEU A 115 -14.49 9.12 7.58
CA LEU A 115 -14.39 9.21 9.05
C LEU A 115 -15.26 10.33 9.62
N GLN A 116 -15.22 11.52 9.00
CA GLN A 116 -16.03 12.67 9.43
C GLN A 116 -17.53 12.41 9.29
N LYS A 117 -17.98 11.81 8.19
CA LYS A 117 -19.39 11.43 7.98
C LYS A 117 -19.87 10.42 9.02
N SER A 118 -18.99 9.55 9.49
CA SER A 118 -19.28 8.58 10.55
C SER A 118 -19.11 9.15 11.97
N GLY A 119 -18.82 10.45 12.12
CA GLY A 119 -18.63 11.10 13.42
C GLY A 119 -17.34 10.72 14.14
N SER A 120 -16.39 10.10 13.45
CA SER A 120 -15.11 9.69 14.00
C SER A 120 -14.10 10.84 14.03
N THR A 121 -13.30 10.88 15.09
CA THR A 121 -12.15 11.79 15.25
C THR A 121 -10.81 11.09 15.07
N ALA A 122 -10.83 9.84 14.57
CA ALA A 122 -9.62 9.06 14.32
C ALA A 122 -8.67 9.81 13.37
N GLN A 123 -7.39 9.73 13.68
CA GLN A 123 -6.34 10.32 12.85
C GLN A 123 -6.03 9.45 11.63
N VAL A 124 -5.78 10.10 10.50
CA VAL A 124 -5.44 9.45 9.23
C VAL A 124 -3.94 9.20 9.15
N VAL A 125 -3.55 7.94 9.02
CA VAL A 125 -2.16 7.52 8.82
C VAL A 125 -1.95 7.14 7.36
N ALA A 126 -1.05 7.82 6.65
CA ALA A 126 -0.70 7.45 5.28
C ALA A 126 0.42 6.40 5.29
N LYS A 127 0.16 5.21 4.75
CA LYS A 127 1.21 4.21 4.52
C LYS A 127 1.88 4.50 3.18
N ILE A 128 3.17 4.84 3.23
CA ILE A 128 4.00 5.06 2.04
C ILE A 128 4.59 3.72 1.63
N GLU A 129 3.98 3.14 0.60
CA GLU A 129 4.24 1.77 0.13
C GLU A 129 4.66 1.72 -1.35
N SER A 130 4.49 2.82 -2.09
CA SER A 130 4.68 2.87 -3.54
C SER A 130 5.57 4.01 -3.98
N GLN A 131 6.17 3.87 -5.17
CA GLN A 131 6.95 4.95 -5.78
C GLN A 131 6.11 6.20 -6.07
N SER A 132 4.83 6.05 -6.40
CA SER A 132 3.93 7.19 -6.62
C SER A 132 3.75 8.01 -5.34
N ALA A 133 3.54 7.36 -4.20
CA ALA A 133 3.44 8.03 -2.91
C ALA A 133 4.75 8.76 -2.54
N VAL A 134 5.90 8.19 -2.91
CA VAL A 134 7.22 8.82 -2.70
C VAL A 134 7.41 10.06 -3.57
N ARG A 135 6.90 10.06 -4.81
CA ARG A 135 6.96 11.24 -5.70
C ARG A 135 6.11 12.39 -5.17
N GLU A 136 4.91 12.08 -4.69
CA GLU A 136 3.94 13.06 -4.15
C GLU A 136 4.10 13.31 -2.64
N ILE A 137 5.28 13.02 -2.07
CA ILE A 137 5.45 12.92 -0.61
C ILE A 137 5.05 14.18 0.15
N ASP A 138 5.24 15.36 -0.44
CA ASP A 138 4.91 16.63 0.20
C ASP A 138 3.40 16.81 0.38
N ASP A 139 2.62 16.43 -0.63
CA ASP A 139 1.17 16.46 -0.58
C ASP A 139 0.61 15.37 0.34
N MET A 140 1.25 14.19 0.34
CA MET A 140 0.94 13.12 1.29
C MET A 140 1.16 13.57 2.74
N ILE A 141 2.28 14.23 3.03
CA ILE A 141 2.59 14.80 4.35
C ILE A 141 1.56 15.85 4.75
N ALA A 142 1.15 16.72 3.82
CA ALA A 142 0.18 17.77 4.09
C ALA A 142 -1.21 17.20 4.46
N ALA A 143 -1.64 16.13 3.78
CA ALA A 143 -2.98 15.57 3.92
C ALA A 143 -3.14 14.57 5.09
N ALA A 144 -2.07 13.85 5.44
CA ALA A 144 -2.07 12.87 6.53
C ALA A 144 -1.88 13.51 7.90
N ASP A 145 -2.34 12.86 8.97
CA ASP A 145 -2.00 13.24 10.34
C ASP A 145 -0.65 12.62 10.76
N ILE A 146 -0.36 11.42 10.25
CA ILE A 146 0.89 10.67 10.49
C ILE A 146 1.36 10.02 9.18
N ILE A 147 2.67 10.02 8.96
CA ILE A 147 3.30 9.23 7.88
C ILE A 147 3.84 7.91 8.44
N LEU A 148 3.53 6.79 7.79
CA LEU A 148 4.11 5.48 8.06
C LEU A 148 4.90 5.02 6.83
N ILE A 149 6.22 4.91 6.95
CA ILE A 149 7.08 4.38 5.89
C ILE A 149 7.08 2.86 6.00
N ALA A 150 6.32 2.20 5.12
CA ALA A 150 6.16 0.74 5.11
C ALA A 150 7.26 0.11 4.25
N ARG A 151 8.43 -0.11 4.87
CA ARG A 151 9.64 -0.57 4.16
C ARG A 151 9.51 -1.94 3.51
N GLY A 152 8.59 -2.78 3.97
CA GLY A 152 8.35 -4.09 3.37
C GLY A 152 7.86 -3.92 1.95
N ASP A 153 6.68 -3.32 1.80
CA ASP A 153 6.04 -3.07 0.51
C ASP A 153 6.85 -2.07 -0.34
N LEU A 154 7.37 -1.00 0.28
CA LEU A 154 8.20 -0.04 -0.45
C LEU A 154 9.51 -0.64 -0.98
N GLY A 155 10.05 -1.67 -0.31
CA GLY A 155 11.23 -2.42 -0.77
C GLY A 155 10.94 -3.42 -1.88
N ILE A 156 9.67 -3.74 -2.14
CA ILE A 156 9.23 -4.49 -3.32
C ILE A 156 9.11 -3.53 -4.52
N GLU A 157 8.68 -2.29 -4.27
CA GLU A 157 8.47 -1.26 -5.28
C GLU A 157 9.75 -0.52 -5.71
N CYS A 158 10.75 -0.40 -4.84
CA CYS A 158 11.99 0.33 -5.10
C CYS A 158 13.22 -0.59 -4.94
N PRO A 159 14.36 -0.28 -5.60
CA PRO A 159 15.61 -0.99 -5.33
C PRO A 159 15.96 -0.95 -3.83
N MET A 160 16.34 -2.09 -3.28
CA MET A 160 16.60 -2.26 -1.84
C MET A 160 17.75 -1.38 -1.34
N GLU A 161 18.72 -1.08 -2.20
CA GLU A 161 19.82 -0.16 -1.96
C GLU A 161 19.39 1.31 -1.88
N GLU A 162 18.29 1.69 -2.54
CA GLU A 162 17.74 3.05 -2.50
C GLU A 162 16.82 3.29 -1.30
N LEU A 163 16.22 2.21 -0.76
CA LEU A 163 15.25 2.29 0.33
C LEU A 163 15.74 3.08 1.56
N PRO A 164 17.00 2.94 2.04
CA PRO A 164 17.52 3.77 3.13
C PRO A 164 17.57 5.26 2.79
N ILE A 165 17.85 5.60 1.53
CA ILE A 165 17.93 6.98 1.04
C ILE A 165 16.53 7.59 1.00
N ILE A 166 15.56 6.87 0.44
CA ILE A 166 14.14 7.26 0.39
C ILE A 166 13.61 7.48 1.81
N GLN A 167 13.80 6.52 2.71
CA GLN A 167 13.38 6.63 4.11
C GLN A 167 13.94 7.90 4.77
N ARG A 168 15.26 8.15 4.65
CA ARG A 168 15.89 9.32 5.25
C ARG A 168 15.34 10.63 4.69
N ARG A 169 15.02 10.67 3.40
CA ARG A 169 14.42 11.83 2.73
C ARG A 169 13.03 12.13 3.29
N ILE A 170 12.17 11.11 3.36
CA ILE A 170 10.81 11.25 3.89
C ILE A 170 10.86 11.72 5.34
N VAL A 171 11.65 11.06 6.20
CA VAL A 171 11.77 11.43 7.62
C VAL A 171 12.22 12.88 7.78
N LYS A 172 13.24 13.32 7.03
CA LYS A 172 13.70 14.73 7.06
C LYS A 172 12.61 15.71 6.63
N ARG A 173 11.77 15.33 5.67
CA ARG A 173 10.68 16.18 5.16
C ARG A 173 9.55 16.29 6.18
N CYS A 174 9.13 15.17 6.76
CA CYS A 174 8.17 15.13 7.87
C CYS A 174 8.63 16.01 9.04
N LEU A 175 9.90 15.87 9.45
CA LEU A 175 10.49 16.67 10.52
C LEU A 175 10.45 18.17 10.24
N ARG A 176 10.79 18.57 9.01
CA ARG A 176 10.77 19.98 8.60
C ARG A 176 9.36 20.57 8.65
N LEU A 177 8.35 19.75 8.37
CA LEU A 177 6.94 20.14 8.33
C LEU A 177 6.20 19.86 9.65
N GLY A 178 6.90 19.40 10.70
CA GLY A 178 6.31 19.08 12.00
C GLY A 178 5.34 17.90 11.96
N LYS A 179 5.44 17.01 10.96
CA LYS A 179 4.57 15.85 10.82
C LYS A 179 5.17 14.63 11.54
N PRO A 180 4.41 13.95 12.42
CA PRO A 180 4.85 12.68 12.98
C PRO A 180 5.13 11.64 11.88
N VAL A 181 6.22 10.90 12.03
CA VAL A 181 6.64 9.87 11.09
C VAL A 181 7.06 8.59 11.82
N VAL A 182 6.61 7.46 11.31
CA VAL A 182 6.92 6.12 11.79
C VAL A 182 7.59 5.32 10.68
N VAL A 183 8.57 4.49 11.05
CA VAL A 183 9.22 3.56 10.12
C VAL A 183 8.80 2.14 10.49
N GLY A 184 8.08 1.47 9.58
CA GLY A 184 7.61 0.09 9.74
C GLY A 184 8.54 -0.94 9.08
N ARG A 185 8.45 -2.20 9.53
CA ARG A 185 9.04 -3.38 8.84
C ARG A 185 7.92 -4.26 8.31
N SER A 186 8.27 -5.14 7.38
CA SER A 186 7.43 -5.98 6.50
C SER A 186 6.37 -6.88 7.17
N ASP A 187 6.21 -6.83 8.48
CA ASP A 187 5.08 -7.46 9.13
C ASP A 187 3.96 -6.43 9.24
N ASP A 188 2.91 -6.66 8.45
CA ASP A 188 1.58 -6.00 8.47
C ASP A 188 0.85 -6.14 9.83
N ARG A 189 1.58 -6.57 10.87
CA ARG A 189 1.18 -6.47 12.28
C ARG A 189 1.84 -5.21 12.80
N ALA A 190 1.02 -4.20 13.13
CA ALA A 190 1.47 -3.18 14.08
C ALA A 190 2.17 -3.90 15.24
N PRO A 191 3.44 -3.57 15.54
CA PRO A 191 4.09 -4.18 16.68
C PRO A 191 3.27 -3.80 17.92
N ARG A 192 2.97 -4.77 18.79
CA ARG A 192 2.29 -4.53 20.09
C ARG A 192 3.00 -3.46 20.96
N ARG A 193 4.23 -3.11 20.57
CA ARG A 193 4.99 -1.91 20.94
C ARG A 193 5.68 -1.35 19.69
N MET A 194 5.25 -0.19 19.20
CA MET A 194 6.06 0.57 18.23
C MET A 194 7.40 0.91 18.86
N THR A 195 8.50 0.47 18.24
CA THR A 195 9.79 1.18 18.35
C THR A 195 9.70 2.37 17.39
N ALA A 196 8.93 3.38 17.79
CA ALA A 196 8.86 4.62 17.05
C ALA A 196 10.24 5.28 17.15
N THR A 197 10.90 5.51 16.02
CA THR A 197 11.94 6.54 15.97
C THR A 197 11.20 7.87 16.01
N MET A 198 10.70 8.25 17.18
CA MET A 198 10.00 9.51 17.41
C MET A 198 11.03 10.62 17.28
N ALA A 199 11.12 11.18 16.09
CA ALA A 199 11.87 12.41 15.90
C ALA A 199 10.98 13.56 16.41
N ASN A 200 11.10 13.82 17.71
CA ASN A 200 10.52 14.87 18.55
C ASN A 200 8.97 14.95 18.70
N GLN A 201 8.58 15.09 19.98
CA GLN A 201 7.26 15.38 20.55
C GLN A 201 6.26 14.21 20.71
N ILE A 202 6.54 13.30 21.65
CA ILE A 202 5.50 12.83 22.58
C ILE A 202 6.07 12.94 24.01
N HIS A 203 5.62 13.97 24.73
CA HIS A 203 5.77 14.12 26.18
C HIS A 203 4.38 13.94 26.82
N ASP A 204 3.71 12.82 26.54
CA ASP A 204 2.47 12.45 27.22
C ASP A 204 2.59 11.04 27.82
N PRO A 205 2.58 10.90 29.16
CA PRO A 205 2.61 9.62 29.87
C PRO A 205 1.35 8.77 29.72
N SER A 206 0.27 9.26 29.10
CA SER A 206 -0.96 8.52 28.90
C SER A 206 -0.88 7.62 27.67
N THR A 207 -0.33 6.42 27.84
CA THR A 207 -0.28 5.40 26.78
C THR A 207 -1.72 4.96 26.41
N ARG A 208 -2.36 5.63 25.45
CA ARG A 208 -3.56 5.10 24.79
C ARG A 208 -3.14 3.84 24.04
N CYS A 209 -3.86 2.74 24.27
CA CYS A 209 -3.69 1.51 23.50
C CYS A 209 -3.90 1.81 22.01
N PHE A 210 -2.89 1.54 21.18
CA PHE A 210 -2.95 1.70 19.74
C PHE A 210 -3.96 0.71 19.14
N LYS A 211 -5.21 1.14 18.97
CA LYS A 211 -6.21 0.42 18.16
C LYS A 211 -6.15 1.01 16.75
N SER A 212 -5.80 0.18 15.77
CA SER A 212 -5.68 0.59 14.37
C SER A 212 -6.37 -0.41 13.47
N ILE A 213 -7.04 0.09 12.44
CA ILE A 213 -7.53 -0.71 11.33
C ILE A 213 -6.62 -0.51 10.13
N PHE A 214 -6.27 -1.65 9.50
CA PHE A 214 -5.47 -1.71 8.28
C PHE A 214 -6.37 -2.18 7.14
N ALA A 215 -6.73 -1.25 6.27
CA ALA A 215 -7.29 -1.56 4.96
C ALA A 215 -6.28 -2.40 4.18
N LYS A 216 -6.61 -3.64 3.79
CA LYS A 216 -5.69 -4.54 3.06
C LYS A 216 -5.97 -4.44 1.57
N GLY A 217 -4.93 -4.11 0.78
CA GLY A 217 -4.92 -4.20 -0.68
C GLY A 217 -4.99 -5.64 -1.22
N LEU A 218 -5.39 -5.75 -2.49
CA LEU A 218 -5.83 -6.92 -3.26
C LEU A 218 -4.88 -8.13 -3.34
#